data_AF-A0A5J4W695-F1
#
_entry.id   AF-A0A5J4W695-F1
#
_cell.length_a   1.000
_cell.length_b   1.000
_cell.length_c   1.000
_cell.angle_alpha   90.00
_cell.angle_beta   90.00
_cell.angle_gamma   90.00
#
_symmetry.space_group_name_H-M   'P 1'
#
loop_
_entity.id
_entity.type
_entity.pdbx_description
1 polymer ?
#
loop_
_entity_poly.entity_id
_entity_poly.type
_entity_poly.pdbx_seq_one_letter_code
_entity_poly.pdbx_strand_id
1 'polypeptide(L)'
;MQISFELAGTDTECVYEKIVGITEGGCDLINRFQYNSDSIHTNSLKIVKQLYQTTNEMTDNAKIRIMKLSGPHWQEYRDSGWIALFGQMNLSLFCIDIFQGDEATLNIPVIYMDGQNSSLVLDSVSFSAINLEAAQKGVIHMVVDNSEFAATNCIFENISYTYSCVSIIRFESTTQPTLSPVKAIISGCKFKNISGQGDSNSRGGSAINAEIGKEENKKFRRNPFQLLS
;
A
#
# COMPACT_ATOMS: atom_id res chain seq x y z
N MET A 1 -13.68 -19.03 -5.66
CA MET A 1 -13.27 -17.76 -5.05
C MET A 1 -14.53 -16.94 -4.86
N GLN A 2 -14.98 -16.73 -3.63
CA GLN A 2 -16.16 -15.91 -3.37
C GLN A 2 -15.67 -14.60 -2.76
N ILE A 3 -15.29 -13.68 -3.64
CA ILE A 3 -15.27 -12.26 -3.33
C ILE A 3 -16.74 -11.88 -3.28
N SER A 4 -17.25 -11.43 -2.13
CA SER A 4 -18.57 -10.81 -2.09
C SER A 4 -18.41 -9.44 -2.73
N PHE A 5 -18.58 -9.40 -4.04
CA PHE A 5 -18.79 -8.15 -4.75
C PHE A 5 -20.17 -7.64 -4.34
N GLU A 6 -20.24 -6.84 -3.29
CA GLU A 6 -21.22 -5.76 -3.27
C GLU A 6 -20.66 -4.65 -4.17
N LEU A 7 -20.50 -4.97 -5.46
CA LEU A 7 -20.40 -3.92 -6.46
C LEU A 7 -21.72 -3.16 -6.36
N ALA A 8 -21.65 -1.88 -6.08
CA ALA A 8 -22.66 -1.02 -6.64
C ALA A 8 -22.56 -1.21 -8.17
N GLY A 9 -23.58 -1.84 -8.76
CA GLY A 9 -23.65 -2.11 -10.21
C GLY A 9 -23.02 -3.42 -10.68
N THR A 10 -22.95 -3.58 -12.00
CA THR A 10 -22.31 -4.72 -12.69
C THR A 10 -20.84 -4.45 -13.01
N ASP A 11 -20.10 -5.47 -13.46
CA ASP A 11 -18.68 -5.34 -13.84
C ASP A 11 -18.41 -4.21 -14.86
N THR A 12 -19.41 -3.87 -15.68
CA THR A 12 -19.33 -2.90 -16.79
C THR A 12 -19.93 -1.53 -16.49
N GLU A 13 -20.56 -1.34 -15.33
CA GLU A 13 -21.22 -0.08 -15.02
C GLU A 13 -20.24 0.94 -14.41
N CYS A 14 -20.30 2.17 -14.93
CA CYS A 14 -19.61 3.30 -14.31
C CYS A 14 -20.31 3.67 -13.01
N VAL A 15 -19.60 3.54 -11.90
CA VAL A 15 -20.13 3.86 -10.56
C VAL A 15 -19.22 4.79 -9.80
N TYR A 16 -19.80 5.54 -8.86
CA TYR A 16 -19.05 6.49 -8.05
C TYR A 16 -17.98 5.82 -7.19
N GLU A 17 -18.32 4.65 -6.62
CA GLU A 17 -17.43 3.85 -5.79
C GLU A 17 -17.70 2.36 -6.01
N LYS A 18 -16.64 1.58 -6.19
CA LYS A 18 -16.69 0.12 -6.14
C LYS A 18 -16.24 -0.37 -4.77
N ILE A 19 -17.06 -1.22 -4.15
CA ILE A 19 -16.78 -1.82 -2.85
C ILE A 19 -16.50 -3.32 -3.05
N VAL A 20 -15.40 -3.79 -2.47
CA VAL A 20 -14.98 -5.19 -2.51
C VAL A 20 -14.96 -5.73 -1.08
N GLY A 21 -15.89 -6.63 -0.78
CA GLY A 21 -15.93 -7.34 0.49
C GLY A 21 -15.07 -8.60 0.46
N ILE A 22 -14.10 -8.69 1.38
CA ILE A 22 -13.31 -9.90 1.60
C ILE A 22 -14.01 -10.75 2.66
N THR A 23 -14.33 -11.99 2.30
CA THR A 23 -15.04 -12.93 3.17
C THR A 23 -14.16 -13.45 4.30
N GLU A 24 -14.78 -14.10 5.28
CA GLU A 24 -14.08 -14.72 6.41
C GLU A 24 -13.00 -15.72 5.98
N GLY A 25 -13.18 -16.37 4.82
CA GLY A 25 -12.17 -17.26 4.23
C GLY A 25 -10.91 -16.56 3.72
N GLY A 26 -10.90 -15.23 3.67
CA GLY A 26 -9.80 -14.42 3.14
C GLY A 26 -9.67 -14.47 1.62
N CYS A 27 -8.58 -13.89 1.12
CA CYS A 27 -8.25 -13.82 -0.30
C CYS A 27 -6.74 -14.09 -0.50
N ASP A 28 -6.43 -15.02 -1.40
CA ASP A 28 -5.06 -15.23 -1.88
C ASP A 28 -4.82 -14.36 -3.12
N LEU A 29 -3.92 -13.37 -3.01
CA LEU A 29 -3.40 -12.63 -4.15
C LEU A 29 -2.31 -13.47 -4.81
N ILE A 30 -2.73 -14.27 -5.80
CA ILE A 30 -1.82 -15.03 -6.68
C ILE A 30 -1.42 -14.22 -7.92
N ASN A 31 -2.19 -13.19 -8.24
CA ASN A 31 -1.96 -12.28 -9.37
C ASN A 31 -1.72 -10.87 -8.85
N ARG A 32 -0.95 -10.09 -9.62
CA ARG A 32 -0.76 -8.66 -9.38
C ARG A 32 -1.90 -7.92 -10.06
N PHE A 33 -2.55 -7.04 -9.33
CA PHE A 33 -3.67 -6.27 -9.84
C PHE A 33 -3.20 -4.87 -10.24
N GLN A 34 -3.48 -4.51 -11.48
CA GLN A 34 -3.19 -3.18 -12.01
C GLN A 34 -4.51 -2.53 -12.41
N TYR A 35 -4.88 -1.47 -11.69
CA TYR A 35 -6.14 -0.78 -11.87
C TYR A 35 -5.95 0.65 -12.36
N ASN A 36 -6.88 1.10 -13.17
CA ASN A 36 -7.12 2.49 -13.53
C ASN A 36 -8.63 2.71 -13.73
N SER A 37 -9.02 3.97 -13.86
CA SER A 37 -10.42 4.39 -14.03
C SER A 37 -11.17 3.61 -15.10
N ASP A 38 -10.49 3.33 -16.21
CA ASP A 38 -11.09 2.72 -17.39
C ASP A 38 -11.28 1.22 -17.21
N SER A 39 -10.32 0.57 -16.56
CA SER A 39 -10.32 -0.88 -16.31
C SER A 39 -11.33 -1.30 -15.25
N ILE A 40 -11.65 -0.44 -14.28
CA ILE A 40 -12.60 -0.75 -13.21
C ILE A 40 -13.84 0.14 -13.24
N HIS A 41 -13.99 1.02 -14.23
CA HIS A 41 -15.15 1.90 -14.40
C HIS A 41 -15.47 2.77 -13.16
N THR A 42 -14.44 3.14 -12.39
CA THR A 42 -14.54 4.05 -11.25
C THR A 42 -13.15 4.57 -10.86
N ASN A 43 -13.12 5.74 -10.23
CA ASN A 43 -11.90 6.28 -9.62
C ASN A 43 -11.85 5.97 -8.11
N SER A 44 -12.88 5.37 -7.53
CA SER A 44 -12.94 5.09 -6.08
C SER A 44 -13.12 3.60 -5.83
N LEU A 45 -12.08 2.98 -5.28
CA LEU A 45 -12.07 1.58 -4.89
C LEU A 45 -11.96 1.47 -3.37
N LYS A 46 -12.91 0.76 -2.76
CA LYS A 46 -12.95 0.49 -1.33
C LYS A 46 -12.88 -1.02 -1.09
N ILE A 47 -11.92 -1.48 -0.31
CA ILE A 47 -11.76 -2.88 0.07
C ILE A 47 -12.01 -3.01 1.57
N VAL A 48 -12.96 -3.86 1.96
CA VAL A 48 -13.44 -3.99 3.34
C VAL A 48 -13.58 -5.45 3.72
N LYS A 49 -13.63 -5.74 5.03
CA LYS A 49 -14.09 -7.06 5.50
C LYS A 49 -15.58 -7.28 5.22
N GLN A 50 -15.99 -8.53 5.19
CA GLN A 50 -17.37 -8.93 4.93
C GLN A 50 -18.39 -8.20 5.82
N LEU A 51 -19.43 -7.67 5.16
CA LEU A 51 -20.57 -7.01 5.80
C LEU A 51 -20.19 -5.82 6.70
N TYR A 52 -19.10 -5.12 6.36
CA TYR A 52 -18.60 -3.93 7.05
C TYR A 52 -19.70 -2.87 7.29
N GLN A 53 -19.76 -2.32 8.50
CA GLN A 53 -20.74 -1.36 8.98
C GLN A 53 -22.20 -1.85 9.00
N THR A 54 -22.42 -3.16 8.99
CA THR A 54 -23.74 -3.77 9.16
C THR A 54 -23.85 -4.49 10.50
N THR A 55 -25.07 -4.90 10.90
CA THR A 55 -25.29 -5.71 12.11
C THR A 55 -24.66 -7.10 12.05
N ASN A 56 -24.29 -7.56 10.84
CA ASN A 56 -23.71 -8.87 10.58
C ASN A 56 -22.23 -8.76 10.18
N GLU A 57 -21.59 -7.63 10.51
CA GLU A 57 -20.18 -7.38 10.25
C GLU A 57 -19.31 -8.49 10.85
N MET A 58 -18.37 -9.00 10.06
CA MET A 58 -17.39 -9.97 10.54
C MET A 58 -16.62 -9.41 11.74
N THR A 59 -16.39 -10.24 12.77
CA THR A 59 -15.70 -9.79 14.00
C THR A 59 -14.25 -9.41 13.74
N ASP A 60 -13.47 -10.33 13.16
CA ASP A 60 -12.05 -10.14 12.89
C ASP A 60 -11.81 -9.35 11.60
N ASN A 61 -10.57 -8.87 11.42
CA ASN A 61 -10.11 -8.33 10.15
C ASN A 61 -10.17 -9.42 9.06
N ALA A 62 -10.53 -9.02 7.85
CA ALA A 62 -10.42 -9.92 6.71
C ALA A 62 -8.96 -10.06 6.26
N LYS A 63 -8.62 -11.20 5.68
CA LYS A 63 -7.22 -11.56 5.40
C LYS A 63 -6.93 -11.54 3.91
N ILE A 64 -5.85 -10.87 3.53
CA ILE A 64 -5.28 -10.89 2.19
C ILE A 64 -3.88 -11.48 2.28
N ARG A 65 -3.68 -12.63 1.65
CA ARG A 65 -2.40 -13.33 1.63
C ARG A 65 -1.75 -13.17 0.27
N ILE A 66 -0.55 -12.61 0.24
CA ILE A 66 0.26 -12.50 -0.98
C ILE A 66 0.95 -13.85 -1.22
N MET A 67 0.69 -14.44 -2.39
CA MET A 67 1.24 -15.73 -2.78
C MET A 67 2.16 -15.54 -3.98
N LYS A 68 3.45 -15.35 -3.70
CA LYS A 68 4.48 -15.27 -4.73
C LYS A 68 4.85 -16.67 -5.17
N LEU A 69 4.27 -17.10 -6.29
CA LEU A 69 4.63 -18.36 -6.93
C LEU A 69 6.13 -18.39 -7.22
N SER A 70 6.76 -19.53 -6.94
CA SER A 70 8.16 -19.77 -7.25
C SER A 70 8.38 -19.62 -8.76
N GLY A 71 9.05 -18.55 -9.15
CA GLY A 71 9.28 -18.19 -10.54
C GLY A 71 10.46 -17.23 -10.64
N PRO A 72 11.07 -17.08 -11.83
CA PRO A 72 12.21 -16.21 -11.98
C PRO A 72 11.86 -14.76 -11.60
N HIS A 73 12.75 -14.14 -10.85
CA HIS A 73 12.66 -12.78 -10.28
C HIS A 73 12.12 -11.70 -11.24
N TRP A 74 12.34 -11.85 -12.55
CA TRP A 74 11.88 -10.90 -13.57
C TRP A 74 10.36 -10.85 -13.79
N GLN A 75 9.61 -11.84 -13.31
CA GLN A 75 8.15 -11.87 -13.47
C GLN A 75 7.45 -10.70 -12.77
N GLU A 76 8.05 -10.15 -11.70
CA GLU A 76 7.53 -8.97 -11.00
C GLU A 76 8.04 -7.64 -11.58
N TYR A 77 9.17 -7.61 -12.30
CA TYR A 77 9.73 -6.33 -12.80
C TYR A 77 8.85 -5.61 -13.83
N ARG A 78 7.86 -6.29 -14.40
CA ARG A 78 6.90 -5.69 -15.34
C ARG A 78 5.73 -5.03 -14.62
N ASP A 79 5.56 -5.30 -13.33
CA ASP A 79 4.47 -4.78 -12.52
C ASP A 79 4.99 -3.72 -11.56
N SER A 80 4.13 -2.76 -11.19
CA SER A 80 4.53 -1.69 -10.28
C SER A 80 4.28 -2.02 -8.81
N GLY A 81 3.34 -2.93 -8.53
CA GLY A 81 3.01 -3.42 -7.19
C GLY A 81 2.04 -4.61 -7.24
N TRP A 82 1.80 -5.25 -6.10
CA TRP A 82 0.79 -6.33 -5.97
C TRP A 82 -0.64 -5.81 -6.12
N ILE A 83 -0.89 -4.62 -5.59
CA ILE A 83 -2.05 -3.79 -5.85
C ILE A 83 -1.52 -2.45 -6.37
N ALA A 84 -1.61 -2.24 -7.68
CA ALA A 84 -1.15 -1.03 -8.34
C ALA A 84 -2.35 -0.22 -8.87
N LEU A 85 -2.36 1.08 -8.63
CA LEU A 85 -3.36 2.01 -9.16
C LEU A 85 -2.70 3.11 -9.99
N PHE A 86 -3.25 3.37 -11.17
CA PHE A 86 -2.72 4.32 -12.14
C PHE A 86 -3.75 5.39 -12.51
N GLY A 87 -3.28 6.61 -12.72
CA GLY A 87 -4.13 7.77 -12.97
C GLY A 87 -4.77 8.31 -11.70
N GLN A 88 -5.83 9.11 -11.84
CA GLN A 88 -6.53 9.70 -10.70
C GLN A 88 -7.37 8.63 -9.99
N MET A 89 -6.82 8.04 -8.93
CA MET A 89 -7.44 6.92 -8.20
C MET A 89 -7.47 7.16 -6.69
N ASN A 90 -8.56 6.74 -6.07
CA ASN A 90 -8.78 6.72 -4.62
C ASN A 90 -8.89 5.27 -4.17
N LEU A 91 -7.99 4.84 -3.29
CA LEU A 91 -8.03 3.53 -2.67
C LEU A 91 -8.31 3.68 -1.17
N SER A 92 -9.27 2.93 -0.66
CA SER A 92 -9.53 2.83 0.78
C SER A 92 -9.54 1.38 1.24
N LEU A 93 -8.79 1.05 2.29
CA LEU A 93 -8.78 -0.27 2.94
C LEU A 93 -9.24 -0.15 4.39
N PHE A 94 -10.23 -0.94 4.78
CA PHE A 94 -10.77 -0.97 6.15
C PHE A 94 -10.76 -2.38 6.74
N CYS A 95 -10.13 -2.54 7.90
CA CYS A 95 -10.12 -3.79 8.67
C CYS A 95 -9.56 -4.98 7.87
N ILE A 96 -8.40 -4.80 7.24
CA ILE A 96 -7.74 -5.81 6.42
C ILE A 96 -6.36 -6.16 7.00
N ASP A 97 -6.07 -7.44 7.13
CA ASP A 97 -4.73 -7.95 7.43
C ASP A 97 -4.06 -8.43 6.15
N ILE A 98 -2.95 -7.80 5.77
CA ILE A 98 -2.15 -8.14 4.60
C ILE A 98 -0.84 -8.78 5.05
N PHE A 99 -0.56 -9.98 4.55
CA PHE A 99 0.67 -10.70 4.89
C PHE A 99 1.17 -11.56 3.76
N GLN A 100 2.45 -11.91 3.81
CA GLN A 100 3.04 -12.83 2.85
C GLN A 100 2.79 -14.29 3.26
N GLY A 101 2.35 -15.12 2.32
CA GLY A 101 2.03 -16.52 2.56
C GLY A 101 3.20 -17.49 2.43
N ASP A 102 4.30 -17.04 1.84
CA ASP A 102 5.50 -17.83 1.55
C ASP A 102 6.76 -17.09 2.03
N GLU A 103 7.93 -17.72 1.87
CA GLU A 103 9.23 -17.13 2.25
C GLU A 103 9.88 -16.33 1.10
N ALA A 104 9.22 -16.18 -0.06
CA ALA A 104 9.83 -15.62 -1.26
C ALA A 104 9.85 -14.08 -1.25
N THR A 105 11.01 -13.45 -1.29
CA THR A 105 11.11 -11.98 -1.22
C THR A 105 10.31 -11.27 -2.33
N LEU A 106 9.49 -10.26 -2.00
CA LEU A 106 8.73 -9.46 -2.96
C LEU A 106 9.63 -8.42 -3.64
N ASN A 107 9.65 -8.35 -4.97
CA ASN A 107 10.49 -7.40 -5.72
C ASN A 107 9.79 -6.07 -6.01
N ILE A 108 8.51 -5.97 -5.68
CA ILE A 108 7.66 -4.81 -5.91
C ILE A 108 6.84 -4.49 -4.65
N PRO A 109 6.41 -3.23 -4.47
CA PRO A 109 5.50 -2.83 -3.39
C PRO A 109 4.26 -3.70 -3.28
N VAL A 110 3.72 -3.78 -2.07
CA VAL A 110 2.39 -4.34 -1.87
C VAL A 110 1.34 -3.41 -2.46
N ILE A 111 1.43 -2.12 -2.12
CA ILE A 111 0.58 -1.08 -2.71
C ILE A 111 1.46 -0.10 -3.48
N TYR A 112 1.15 0.09 -4.76
CA TYR A 112 1.75 1.11 -5.60
C TYR A 112 0.67 2.05 -6.13
N MET A 113 0.91 3.36 -6.09
CA MET A 113 0.02 4.34 -6.69
C MET A 113 0.80 5.34 -7.51
N ASP A 114 0.33 5.63 -8.72
CA ASP A 114 0.95 6.60 -9.62
C ASP A 114 -0.10 7.37 -10.41
N GLY A 115 -0.27 8.63 -10.03
CA GLY A 115 -1.20 9.54 -10.68
C GLY A 115 -1.54 10.73 -9.81
N GLN A 116 -1.92 11.83 -10.46
CA GLN A 116 -2.24 13.08 -9.79
C GLN A 116 -3.64 13.03 -9.15
N ASN A 117 -3.87 13.86 -8.13
CA ASN A 117 -5.18 13.97 -7.44
C ASN A 117 -5.67 12.64 -6.84
N SER A 118 -4.74 11.78 -6.42
CA SER A 118 -5.02 10.45 -5.90
C SER A 118 -5.06 10.42 -4.37
N SER A 119 -5.73 9.43 -3.80
CA SER A 119 -5.75 9.24 -2.34
C SER A 119 -5.62 7.79 -1.91
N LEU A 120 -4.93 7.57 -0.79
CA LEU A 120 -4.84 6.29 -0.11
C LEU A 120 -5.28 6.44 1.34
N VAL A 121 -6.34 5.73 1.72
CA VAL A 121 -6.87 5.69 3.09
C VAL A 121 -6.76 4.29 3.64
N LEU A 122 -6.12 4.16 4.80
CA LEU A 122 -5.98 2.93 5.55
C LEU A 122 -6.57 3.13 6.95
N ASP A 123 -7.47 2.25 7.36
CA ASP A 123 -8.00 2.24 8.72
C ASP A 123 -8.01 0.81 9.27
N SER A 124 -7.31 0.62 10.39
CA SER A 124 -7.20 -0.66 11.08
C SER A 124 -6.67 -1.77 10.17
N VAL A 125 -5.74 -1.40 9.28
CA VAL A 125 -5.06 -2.29 8.33
C VAL A 125 -3.73 -2.75 8.92
N SER A 126 -3.39 -4.03 8.77
CA SER A 126 -2.07 -4.55 9.11
C SER A 126 -1.27 -5.00 7.88
N PHE A 127 0.04 -4.76 7.93
CA PHE A 127 1.02 -5.29 6.99
C PHE A 127 2.03 -6.09 7.81
N SER A 128 2.08 -7.40 7.61
CA SER A 128 2.92 -8.28 8.43
C SER A 128 3.69 -9.34 7.64
N ALA A 129 4.84 -9.73 8.19
CA ALA A 129 5.68 -10.81 7.65
C ALA A 129 6.07 -10.58 6.17
N ILE A 130 6.51 -9.37 5.83
CA ILE A 130 6.80 -8.99 4.45
C ILE A 130 8.30 -8.86 4.25
N ASN A 131 8.85 -9.62 3.30
CA ASN A 131 10.26 -9.52 2.91
C ASN A 131 10.34 -8.82 1.56
N LEU A 132 11.00 -7.66 1.46
CA LEU A 132 11.13 -6.89 0.22
C LEU A 132 12.55 -6.84 -0.33
N GLU A 133 12.65 -7.00 -1.65
CA GLU A 133 13.84 -6.83 -2.48
C GLU A 133 13.61 -5.72 -3.53
N ALA A 134 12.71 -4.78 -3.23
CA ALA A 134 12.42 -3.65 -4.09
C ALA A 134 13.41 -2.50 -3.83
N ALA A 135 14.40 -2.33 -4.71
CA ALA A 135 15.34 -1.22 -4.62
C ALA A 135 14.60 0.13 -4.71
N GLN A 136 14.81 1.01 -3.73
CA GLN A 136 14.25 2.37 -3.67
C GLN A 136 12.72 2.48 -3.65
N LYS A 137 11.99 1.41 -3.32
CA LYS A 137 10.52 1.46 -3.18
C LYS A 137 10.08 1.27 -1.73
N GLY A 138 8.78 1.35 -1.45
CA GLY A 138 8.23 1.01 -0.14
C GLY A 138 7.38 -0.26 -0.14
N VAL A 139 6.93 -0.69 1.04
CA VAL A 139 5.78 -1.63 1.12
C VAL A 139 4.57 -0.96 0.49
N ILE A 140 4.40 0.32 0.82
CA ILE A 140 3.51 1.27 0.17
C ILE A 140 4.39 2.30 -0.54
N HIS A 141 4.21 2.45 -1.84
CA HIS A 141 4.90 3.47 -2.64
C HIS A 141 3.87 4.30 -3.40
N MET A 142 3.84 5.59 -3.09
CA MET A 142 3.00 6.55 -3.80
C MET A 142 3.87 7.53 -4.58
N VAL A 143 3.67 7.58 -5.88
CA VAL A 143 4.13 8.66 -6.75
C VAL A 143 3.09 9.78 -6.66
N VAL A 144 3.44 10.86 -5.96
CA VAL A 144 2.51 11.87 -5.46
C VAL A 144 2.58 13.18 -6.24
N ASP A 145 1.41 13.66 -6.63
CA ASP A 145 1.16 15.04 -7.05
C ASP A 145 -0.29 15.39 -6.72
N ASN A 146 -0.50 16.48 -5.98
CA ASN A 146 -1.79 16.85 -5.39
C ASN A 146 -2.50 15.68 -4.66
N SER A 147 -1.75 14.87 -3.90
CA SER A 147 -2.23 13.58 -3.39
C SER A 147 -2.40 13.56 -1.88
N GLU A 148 -3.30 12.70 -1.40
CA GLU A 148 -3.57 12.51 0.03
C GLU A 148 -3.24 11.08 0.50
N PHE A 149 -2.66 10.97 1.69
CA PHE A 149 -2.47 9.71 2.40
C PHE A 149 -3.01 9.82 3.82
N ALA A 150 -3.80 8.85 4.25
CA ALA A 150 -4.27 8.72 5.62
C ALA A 150 -4.09 7.28 6.11
N ALA A 151 -3.44 7.12 7.25
CA ALA A 151 -3.35 5.84 7.95
C ALA A 151 -3.76 6.01 9.41
N THR A 152 -4.78 5.28 9.83
CA THR A 152 -5.33 5.31 11.18
C THR A 152 -5.30 3.92 11.80
N ASN A 153 -4.77 3.80 13.01
CA ASN A 153 -4.72 2.53 13.78
C ASN A 153 -4.08 1.35 13.02
N CYS A 154 -3.19 1.62 12.08
CA CYS A 154 -2.56 0.59 11.25
C CYS A 154 -1.35 -0.03 11.97
N ILE A 155 -1.04 -1.29 11.63
CA ILE A 155 0.12 -2.01 12.17
C ILE A 155 1.03 -2.43 11.03
N PHE A 156 2.32 -2.11 11.15
CA PHE A 156 3.37 -2.59 10.26
C PHE A 156 4.34 -3.39 11.11
N GLU A 157 4.47 -4.69 10.86
CA GLU A 157 5.28 -5.56 11.71
C GLU A 157 6.01 -6.68 10.99
N ASN A 158 7.21 -7.02 11.47
CA ASN A 158 8.03 -8.09 10.90
C ASN A 158 8.26 -7.87 9.40
N ILE A 159 8.74 -6.68 9.04
CA ILE A 159 9.02 -6.28 7.67
C ILE A 159 10.53 -6.18 7.50
N SER A 160 11.07 -6.90 6.52
CA SER A 160 12.51 -6.91 6.23
C SER A 160 12.83 -6.46 4.81
N TYR A 161 14.00 -5.86 4.63
CA TYR A 161 14.49 -5.37 3.35
C TYR A 161 15.87 -5.93 3.04
N THR A 162 16.04 -6.45 1.82
CA THR A 162 17.34 -6.96 1.33
C THR A 162 18.28 -5.83 0.90
N TYR A 163 17.75 -4.79 0.24
CA TYR A 163 18.54 -3.68 -0.29
C TYR A 163 18.59 -2.47 0.64
N SER A 164 19.57 -1.60 0.41
CA SER A 164 19.65 -0.27 1.01
C SER A 164 18.69 0.72 0.33
N CYS A 165 18.28 1.79 1.03
CA CYS A 165 17.40 2.86 0.50
C CYS A 165 15.89 2.52 0.49
N VAL A 166 15.39 1.85 1.53
CA VAL A 166 13.99 1.36 1.56
C VAL A 166 13.25 1.93 2.77
N SER A 167 11.93 2.13 2.63
CA SER A 167 11.04 2.64 3.68
C SER A 167 9.72 1.91 3.66
N ILE A 168 8.96 1.85 4.76
CA ILE A 168 7.65 1.19 4.75
C ILE A 168 6.68 1.97 3.88
N ILE A 169 6.59 3.27 4.13
CA ILE A 169 5.77 4.19 3.35
C ILE A 169 6.70 5.14 2.62
N ARG A 170 6.67 5.11 1.28
CA ARG A 170 7.45 6.00 0.42
C ARG A 170 6.53 6.95 -0.34
N PHE A 171 6.81 8.24 -0.25
CA PHE A 171 6.24 9.27 -1.11
C PHE A 171 7.33 9.82 -2.03
N GLU A 172 7.05 9.87 -3.32
CA GLU A 172 7.97 10.37 -4.34
C GLU A 172 7.23 11.26 -5.33
N SER A 173 7.79 12.43 -5.62
CA SER A 173 7.21 13.37 -6.59
C SER A 173 7.90 13.26 -7.94
N THR A 174 7.15 13.02 -9.02
CA THR A 174 7.69 12.97 -10.40
C THR A 174 7.70 14.33 -11.11
N THR A 175 6.93 15.32 -10.64
CA THR A 175 6.89 16.66 -11.23
C THR A 175 7.81 17.61 -10.46
N GLN A 176 8.75 18.24 -11.18
CA GLN A 176 9.57 19.33 -10.64
C GLN A 176 9.17 20.64 -11.31
N PRO A 177 8.71 21.65 -10.56
CA PRO A 177 8.31 21.62 -9.14
C PRO A 177 6.88 21.06 -8.96
N THR A 178 6.64 20.25 -7.92
CA THR A 178 5.28 20.07 -7.40
C THR A 178 4.82 21.39 -6.80
N LEU A 179 4.01 22.14 -7.54
CA LEU A 179 3.29 23.31 -7.02
C LEU A 179 2.05 22.88 -6.22
N SER A 180 1.67 21.60 -6.30
CA SER A 180 0.48 21.05 -5.67
C SER A 180 0.78 20.48 -4.27
N PRO A 181 -0.13 20.63 -3.29
CA PRO A 181 0.07 20.12 -1.94
C PRO A 181 0.03 18.59 -1.89
N VAL A 182 0.93 17.99 -1.11
CA VAL A 182 0.83 16.58 -0.69
C VAL A 182 0.51 16.56 0.80
N LYS A 183 -0.52 15.79 1.18
CA LYS A 183 -0.99 15.71 2.57
C LYS A 183 -0.89 14.28 3.07
N ALA A 184 -0.24 14.09 4.21
CA ALA A 184 -0.15 12.80 4.87
C ALA A 184 -0.60 12.90 6.34
N ILE A 185 -1.54 12.06 6.76
CA ILE A 185 -2.02 11.92 8.14
C ILE A 185 -1.72 10.50 8.62
N ILE A 186 -0.98 10.36 9.71
CA ILE A 186 -0.64 9.06 10.30
C ILE A 186 -0.96 9.13 11.79
N SER A 187 -1.98 8.40 12.22
CA SER A 187 -2.52 8.46 13.59
C SER A 187 -2.69 7.07 14.17
N GLY A 188 -2.31 6.86 15.43
CA GLY A 188 -2.48 5.58 16.12
C GLY A 188 -1.72 4.38 15.51
N CYS A 189 -0.83 4.61 14.53
CA CYS A 189 -0.13 3.54 13.82
C CYS A 189 1.07 3.00 14.61
N LYS A 190 1.38 1.71 14.44
CA LYS A 190 2.50 1.02 15.10
C LYS A 190 3.46 0.45 14.06
N PHE A 191 4.76 0.59 14.32
CA PHE A 191 5.84 0.03 13.50
C PHE A 191 6.70 -0.85 14.41
N LYS A 192 6.77 -2.15 14.16
CA LYS A 192 7.45 -3.13 15.03
C LYS A 192 8.36 -4.04 14.22
N ASN A 193 9.54 -4.39 14.73
CA ASN A 193 10.43 -5.37 14.10
C ASN A 193 10.67 -5.09 12.61
N ILE A 194 11.04 -3.85 12.30
CA ILE A 194 11.33 -3.41 10.94
C ILE A 194 12.84 -3.41 10.77
N SER A 195 13.35 -4.16 9.80
CA SER A 195 14.78 -4.24 9.52
C SER A 195 15.07 -3.84 8.08
N GLY A 196 15.85 -2.78 7.88
CA GLY A 196 16.34 -2.38 6.56
C GLY A 196 17.60 -1.54 6.69
N GLN A 197 18.39 -1.48 5.63
CA GLN A 197 19.62 -0.69 5.63
C GLN A 197 19.40 0.69 4.98
N GLY A 198 19.97 1.71 5.58
CA GLY A 198 20.16 3.00 4.90
C GLY A 198 21.17 2.86 3.78
N ASP A 199 21.01 3.61 2.70
CA ASP A 199 22.10 3.76 1.73
C ASP A 199 23.18 4.71 2.28
N SER A 200 24.25 4.91 1.50
CA SER A 200 25.35 5.83 1.83
C SER A 200 24.91 7.29 2.01
N ASN A 201 23.68 7.64 1.61
CA ASN A 201 23.07 8.96 1.77
C ASN A 201 21.99 8.99 2.87
N SER A 202 21.88 7.92 3.66
CA SER A 202 20.87 7.70 4.70
C SER A 202 19.43 7.90 4.19
N ARG A 203 19.15 7.52 2.94
CA ARG A 203 17.83 7.61 2.29
C ARG A 203 16.95 6.38 2.52
N GLY A 204 17.39 5.42 3.34
CA GLY A 204 16.65 4.20 3.67
C GLY A 204 16.73 3.82 5.14
N GLY A 205 16.03 2.75 5.51
CA GLY A 205 15.94 2.27 6.89
C GLY A 205 14.95 3.06 7.75
N SER A 206 14.16 3.96 7.16
CA SER A 206 13.11 4.71 7.85
C SER A 206 11.75 4.02 7.75
N ALA A 207 10.88 4.24 8.72
CA ALA A 207 9.49 3.82 8.59
C ALA A 207 8.78 4.58 7.46
N ILE A 208 9.08 5.88 7.33
CA ILE A 208 8.48 6.76 6.33
C ILE A 208 9.60 7.53 5.62
N ASN A 209 9.56 7.58 4.29
CA ASN A 209 10.40 8.46 3.48
C ASN A 209 9.53 9.30 2.56
N ALA A 210 9.84 10.60 2.47
CA ALA A 210 9.14 11.54 1.60
C ALA A 210 10.15 12.39 0.83
N GLU A 211 10.16 12.25 -0.49
CA GLU A 211 10.98 12.99 -1.44
C GLU A 211 10.03 13.82 -2.33
N ILE A 212 9.68 15.01 -1.85
CA ILE A 212 8.64 15.89 -2.44
C ILE A 212 9.27 17.26 -2.71
N GLY A 213 9.09 17.81 -3.92
CA GLY A 213 9.68 19.10 -4.33
C GLY A 213 11.16 19.04 -4.72
N LYS A 214 11.79 20.19 -5.03
CA LYS A 214 13.23 20.26 -5.38
C LYS A 214 14.12 19.82 -4.22
N GLU A 215 15.26 19.20 -4.52
CA GLU A 215 16.24 18.67 -3.55
C GLU A 215 16.64 19.64 -2.42
N GLU A 216 16.48 20.94 -2.65
CA GLU A 216 16.84 22.02 -1.72
C GLU A 216 15.80 22.26 -0.62
N ASN A 217 14.57 21.74 -0.74
CA ASN A 217 13.48 22.03 0.20
C ASN A 217 12.80 20.78 0.75
N LYS A 218 13.10 20.48 2.02
CA LYS A 218 12.33 19.65 2.97
C LYS A 218 12.34 18.13 2.74
N LYS A 219 13.44 17.48 3.15
CA LYS A 219 13.44 16.06 3.52
C LYS A 219 12.84 15.90 4.92
N PHE A 220 11.62 15.38 5.04
CA PHE A 220 11.07 14.98 6.33
C PHE A 220 11.51 13.54 6.62
N ARG A 221 12.46 13.38 7.55
CA ARG A 221 13.03 12.08 7.93
C ARG A 221 12.68 11.79 9.39
N ARG A 222 11.97 10.69 9.64
CA ARG A 222 11.87 10.09 10.98
C ARG A 222 12.58 8.74 10.94
N ASN A 223 13.74 8.68 11.58
CA ASN A 223 14.40 7.41 11.91
C ASN A 223 13.45 6.57 12.79
N PRO A 224 13.53 5.23 12.72
CA PRO A 224 12.76 4.38 13.61
C PRO A 224 13.12 4.73 15.07
N PHE A 225 12.08 4.91 15.88
CA PHE A 225 12.19 5.10 17.32
C PHE A 225 13.09 4.00 17.90
N GLN A 226 14.14 4.40 18.64
CA GLN A 226 14.81 3.50 19.58
C GLN A 226 13.77 3.09 20.62
N LEU A 227 13.48 1.79 20.71
CA LEU A 227 12.77 1.20 21.83
C LEU A 227 13.62 1.44 23.09
N LEU A 228 13.05 2.17 24.05
CA LEU A 228 13.45 2.07 25.44
C LEU A 228 13.22 0.62 25.89
N SER A 229 14.30 -0.04 26.33
CA SER A 229 14.24 -1.16 27.28
C SER A 229 13.95 -0.63 28.68
#